data_AF-A0A7V2H7D4-F1
#
_entry.id   AF-A0A7V2H7D4-F1
#
_cell.length_a   1.000
_cell.length_b   1.000
_cell.length_c   1.000
_cell.angle_alpha   90.00
_cell.angle_beta   90.00
_cell.angle_gamma   90.00
#
_symmetry.space_group_name_H-M   'P 1'
#
loop_
_entity.id
_entity.type
_entity.pdbx_description
1 polymer ?
#
loop_
_entity_poly.entity_id
_entity_poly.type
_entity_poly.pdbx_seq_one_letter_code
_entity_poly.pdbx_strand_id
1 'polypeptide(L)'
;PRSMLDVRFPLVGFRSGMAASPSIGNRQSPIGDGLTLDDTAEASTTHLVIIDRSGNIVCATQSLGNHFGSAVVAPGTGVLLNNSMNNLGYAAKASPNFVAPGKMPRSTMCPTIVLKQDKPWLVVGAPGGQRIPTTVLQILLDTIDFARPLEESITARRFHLRRPTSRSEPGNHIDLENGFSTAVAEDLESRGWKAEVRKPGEFYFGAVNAAVFNADGTITGVADQRRTGSAGGD
;
A
#
# COMPACT_ATOMS: atom_id res chain seq x y z
N PRO A 1 16.40 -8.54 -26.03
CA PRO A 1 14.96 -8.87 -26.17
C PRO A 1 14.23 -8.60 -24.84
N ARG A 2 13.51 -7.48 -24.73
CA ARG A 2 12.62 -7.23 -23.58
C ARG A 2 11.45 -8.22 -23.70
N SER A 3 11.50 -9.32 -22.97
CA SER A 3 10.35 -10.21 -22.82
C SER A 3 9.19 -9.39 -22.28
N MET A 4 8.06 -9.41 -22.97
CA MET A 4 6.85 -8.68 -22.57
C MET A 4 6.41 -9.17 -21.19
N LEU A 5 6.56 -8.31 -20.18
CA LEU A 5 6.01 -8.51 -18.84
C LEU A 5 4.61 -7.91 -18.83
N ASP A 6 3.63 -8.68 -18.38
CA ASP A 6 2.25 -8.23 -18.17
C ASP A 6 2.05 -8.07 -16.65
N VAL A 7 1.60 -6.91 -16.18
CA VAL A 7 1.39 -6.62 -14.75
C VAL A 7 -0.10 -6.51 -14.48
N ARG A 8 -0.62 -7.43 -13.67
CA ARG A 8 -2.05 -7.52 -13.33
C ARG A 8 -2.30 -7.12 -11.88
N PHE A 9 -3.38 -6.37 -11.68
CA PHE A 9 -3.92 -6.03 -10.36
C PHE A 9 -5.26 -6.79 -10.18
N PRO A 10 -5.33 -7.82 -9.32
CA PRO A 10 -6.58 -8.54 -9.10
C PRO A 10 -7.62 -7.60 -8.46
N LEU A 11 -8.74 -7.41 -9.16
CA LEU A 11 -9.88 -6.64 -8.67
C LEU A 11 -10.84 -7.57 -7.93
N VAL A 12 -11.03 -7.37 -6.62
CA VAL A 12 -12.11 -8.00 -5.86
C VAL A 12 -13.30 -7.04 -5.85
N GLY A 13 -14.32 -7.33 -6.66
CA GLY A 13 -15.56 -6.55 -6.71
C GLY A 13 -16.61 -7.10 -5.75
N PHE A 14 -17.07 -6.29 -4.80
CA PHE A 14 -18.31 -6.55 -4.06
C PHE A 14 -19.47 -5.82 -4.72
N ARG A 15 -20.53 -6.56 -5.09
CA ARG A 15 -21.82 -5.96 -5.49
C ARG A 15 -22.58 -5.62 -4.22
N SER A 16 -22.80 -4.33 -3.93
CA SER A 16 -23.71 -3.92 -2.85
C SER A 16 -25.10 -3.63 -3.41
N GLY A 17 -26.10 -4.32 -2.86
CA GLY A 17 -27.51 -3.97 -2.98
C GLY A 17 -28.05 -3.78 -1.58
N MET A 18 -28.13 -2.52 -1.12
CA MET A 18 -29.06 -2.04 -0.09
C MET A 18 -28.82 -0.53 0.10
N ALA A 19 -29.88 0.26 -0.10
CA ALA A 19 -29.89 1.67 0.19
C ALA A 19 -30.19 1.86 1.68
N ALA A 20 -29.27 2.52 2.39
CA ALA A 20 -29.54 3.10 3.69
C ALA A 20 -29.16 4.59 3.62
N SER A 21 -30.09 5.45 4.02
CA SER A 21 -29.89 6.89 4.08
C SER A 21 -29.72 7.29 5.55
N PRO A 22 -28.57 7.86 5.95
CA PRO A 22 -28.49 8.65 7.16
C PRO A 22 -28.12 10.11 6.84
N SER A 23 -28.86 11.03 7.45
CA SER A 23 -28.48 12.43 7.55
C SER A 23 -27.21 12.54 8.40
N ILE A 24 -26.09 12.96 7.80
CA ILE A 24 -24.82 13.18 8.49
C ILE A 24 -24.73 14.65 8.89
N GLY A 25 -24.71 14.90 10.21
CA GLY A 25 -24.42 16.22 10.78
C GLY A 25 -23.04 16.71 10.37
N ASN A 26 -22.92 18.01 10.16
CA ASN A 26 -21.73 18.71 9.68
C ASN A 26 -20.59 18.66 10.72
N ARG A 27 -19.82 17.57 10.76
CA ARG A 27 -18.49 17.56 11.40
C ARG A 27 -17.44 17.69 10.31
N GLN A 28 -16.66 18.76 10.35
CA GLN A 28 -15.46 18.91 9.54
C GLN A 28 -14.55 17.70 9.77
N SER A 29 -14.02 17.15 8.67
CA SER A 29 -12.96 16.13 8.74
C SER A 29 -11.79 16.72 9.54
N PRO A 30 -11.26 16.04 10.57
CA PRO A 30 -10.07 16.49 11.29
C PRO A 30 -8.80 16.43 10.43
N ILE A 31 -8.91 15.91 9.21
CA ILE A 31 -7.84 15.77 8.22
C ILE A 31 -8.01 16.89 7.19
N GLY A 32 -6.98 17.73 7.01
CA GLY A 32 -7.01 18.94 6.17
C GLY A 32 -7.59 18.73 4.76
N ASP A 33 -8.06 19.81 4.13
CA ASP A 33 -8.73 19.80 2.82
C ASP A 33 -8.05 18.87 1.80
N GLY A 34 -8.71 17.75 1.48
CA GLY A 34 -8.26 16.82 0.45
C GLY A 34 -7.24 15.77 0.89
N LEU A 35 -7.07 15.56 2.19
CA LEU A 35 -6.36 14.40 2.75
C LEU A 35 -7.31 13.27 3.10
N THR A 36 -6.76 12.06 3.10
CA THR A 36 -7.44 10.81 3.42
C THR A 36 -6.73 10.10 4.58
N LEU A 37 -7.36 9.10 5.20
CA LEU A 37 -6.74 8.40 6.33
C LEU A 37 -5.48 7.64 5.94
N ASP A 38 -5.41 7.17 4.69
CA ASP A 38 -4.24 6.52 4.13
C ASP A 38 -2.96 7.38 4.23
N ASP A 39 -3.10 8.71 4.38
CA ASP A 39 -2.01 9.67 4.54
C ASP A 39 -1.42 9.70 5.97
N THR A 40 -2.03 9.01 6.93
CA THR A 40 -1.63 9.04 8.35
C THR A 40 -0.71 7.89 8.74
N ALA A 41 -0.04 8.01 9.89
CA ALA A 41 0.77 6.94 10.48
C ALA A 41 -0.08 5.80 11.09
N GLU A 42 -1.36 6.04 11.38
CA GLU A 42 -2.29 5.05 11.94
C GLU A 42 -2.90 4.12 10.88
N ALA A 43 -2.70 4.46 9.59
CA ALA A 43 -3.16 3.66 8.47
C ALA A 43 -2.55 2.26 8.54
N SER A 44 -3.41 1.26 8.70
CA SER A 44 -3.02 -0.11 8.90
C SER A 44 -3.74 -1.00 7.90
N THR A 45 -3.04 -2.01 7.44
CA THR A 45 -3.44 -2.88 6.34
C THR A 45 -2.69 -4.17 6.53
N THR A 46 -3.21 -5.26 5.99
CA THR A 46 -2.50 -6.53 5.88
C THR A 46 -2.44 -6.97 4.42
N HIS A 47 -1.36 -7.67 4.07
CA HIS A 47 -1.18 -8.27 2.75
C HIS A 47 -0.78 -9.72 2.93
N LEU A 48 -1.30 -10.60 2.08
CA LEU A 48 -0.94 -12.01 2.06
C LEU A 48 -0.81 -12.52 0.63
N VAL A 49 0.08 -13.49 0.48
CA VAL A 49 0.31 -14.25 -0.74
C VAL A 49 0.18 -15.72 -0.40
N ILE A 50 -0.62 -16.46 -1.17
CA ILE A 50 -0.76 -17.91 -1.07
C ILE A 50 -0.59 -18.49 -2.46
N ILE A 51 0.23 -19.53 -2.57
CA ILE A 51 0.43 -20.30 -3.81
C ILE A 51 0.26 -21.76 -3.43
N ASP A 52 -0.60 -22.48 -4.15
CA ASP A 52 -0.83 -23.91 -3.90
C ASP A 52 -0.14 -24.80 -4.95
N ARG A 53 -0.11 -26.12 -4.66
CA ARG A 53 0.50 -27.13 -5.54
C ARG A 53 -0.22 -27.28 -6.89
N SER A 54 -1.46 -26.80 -7.01
CA SER A 54 -2.21 -26.80 -8.27
C SER A 54 -1.89 -25.55 -9.12
N GLY A 55 -1.06 -24.64 -8.62
CA GLY A 55 -0.71 -23.39 -9.29
C GLY A 55 -1.73 -22.27 -9.07
N ASN A 56 -2.68 -22.41 -8.14
CA ASN A 56 -3.57 -21.31 -7.78
C ASN A 56 -2.81 -20.26 -6.99
N ILE A 57 -3.09 -18.98 -7.26
CA ILE A 57 -2.43 -17.85 -6.62
C ILE A 57 -3.49 -16.93 -6.01
N VAL A 58 -3.34 -16.64 -4.72
CA VAL A 58 -4.07 -15.57 -4.03
C VAL A 58 -3.08 -14.47 -3.68
N CYS A 59 -3.36 -13.27 -4.19
CA CYS A 59 -2.64 -12.04 -3.83
C CYS A 59 -3.67 -11.05 -3.30
N ALA A 60 -3.71 -10.88 -1.99
CA ALA A 60 -4.80 -10.17 -1.32
C ALA A 60 -4.30 -9.12 -0.34
N THR A 61 -4.83 -7.91 -0.47
CA THR A 61 -4.62 -6.81 0.47
C THR A 61 -5.95 -6.47 1.12
N GLN A 62 -6.00 -6.50 2.45
CA GLN A 62 -7.20 -6.18 3.22
C GLN A 62 -6.90 -5.08 4.22
N SER A 63 -7.86 -4.17 4.39
CA SER A 63 -7.73 -3.02 5.29
C SER A 63 -9.03 -2.73 6.02
N LEU A 64 -8.91 -2.28 7.27
CA LEU A 64 -9.98 -1.60 8.00
C LEU A 64 -9.86 -0.07 7.91
N GLY A 65 -8.80 0.44 7.26
CA GLY A 65 -8.34 1.83 7.28
C GLY A 65 -7.32 2.05 8.40
N ASN A 66 -7.78 2.36 9.62
CA ASN A 66 -6.89 2.40 10.79
C ASN A 66 -6.75 1.00 11.43
N HIS A 67 -5.82 0.85 12.39
CA HIS A 67 -5.60 -0.40 13.13
C HIS A 67 -6.89 -1.10 13.62
N PHE A 68 -7.84 -0.32 14.17
CA PHE A 68 -9.13 -0.83 14.63
C PHE A 68 -10.31 -0.32 13.79
N GLY A 69 -10.05 0.10 12.54
CA GLY A 69 -11.06 0.70 11.67
C GLY A 69 -11.78 1.87 12.33
N SER A 70 -13.10 1.77 12.43
CA SER A 70 -13.96 2.75 13.10
C SER A 70 -13.98 2.66 14.62
N ALA A 71 -13.33 1.64 15.20
CA ALA A 71 -13.47 1.23 16.60
C ALA A 71 -14.92 0.83 16.99
N VAL A 72 -15.78 0.55 16.00
CA VAL A 72 -17.16 0.09 16.21
C VAL A 72 -17.26 -1.40 15.92
N VAL A 73 -17.77 -2.18 16.88
CA VAL A 73 -18.09 -3.60 16.72
C VAL A 73 -19.59 -3.74 16.47
N ALA A 74 -19.96 -4.51 15.44
CA ALA A 74 -21.38 -4.76 15.18
C ALA A 74 -21.99 -5.55 16.36
N PRO A 75 -23.14 -5.14 16.92
CA PRO A 75 -23.68 -5.75 18.14
C PRO A 75 -23.84 -7.27 18.02
N GLY A 76 -23.27 -8.01 18.98
CA GLY A 76 -23.38 -9.47 19.07
C GLY A 76 -22.53 -10.28 18.08
N THR A 77 -21.72 -9.66 17.22
CA THR A 77 -20.96 -10.39 16.17
C THR A 77 -19.47 -10.51 16.44
N GLY A 78 -18.90 -9.61 17.25
CA GLY A 78 -17.45 -9.48 17.39
C GLY A 78 -16.74 -8.95 16.13
N VAL A 79 -17.48 -8.53 15.10
CA VAL A 79 -16.94 -8.02 13.83
C VAL A 79 -16.70 -6.51 13.94
N LEU A 80 -15.45 -6.11 13.80
CA LEU A 80 -15.01 -4.72 13.78
C LEU A 80 -15.27 -4.08 12.41
N LEU A 81 -15.88 -2.90 12.40
CA LEU A 81 -16.23 -2.18 11.18
C LEU A 81 -15.09 -1.28 10.71
N ASN A 82 -14.84 -1.26 9.40
CA ASN A 82 -13.85 -0.38 8.78
C ASN A 82 -14.24 1.10 8.89
N ASN A 83 -13.29 1.99 8.63
CA ASN A 83 -13.52 3.43 8.48
C ASN A 83 -13.15 3.93 7.06
N SER A 84 -13.27 3.08 6.04
CA SER A 84 -12.82 3.36 4.67
C SER A 84 -13.55 4.53 4.00
N MET A 85 -14.73 4.94 4.51
CA MET A 85 -15.42 6.15 4.03
C MET A 85 -14.59 7.43 4.18
N ASN A 86 -13.60 7.45 5.07
CA ASN A 86 -12.67 8.58 5.20
C ASN A 86 -11.74 8.74 3.99
N ASN A 87 -11.70 7.75 3.09
CA ASN A 87 -10.94 7.85 1.84
C ASN A 87 -11.72 8.56 0.73
N LEU A 88 -12.99 8.97 0.95
CA LEU A 88 -13.73 9.85 0.05
C LEU A 88 -13.37 11.33 0.29
N GLY A 89 -13.51 12.14 -0.74
CA GLY A 89 -13.37 13.59 -0.64
C GLY A 89 -14.67 14.27 -0.20
N TYR A 90 -14.56 15.25 0.70
CA TYR A 90 -15.72 16.00 1.22
C TYR A 90 -15.69 17.50 0.86
N ALA A 91 -14.55 18.02 0.39
CA ALA A 91 -14.37 19.44 0.11
C ALA A 91 -14.70 19.82 -1.34
N ALA A 92 -14.14 19.10 -2.32
CA ALA A 92 -14.25 19.46 -3.73
C ALA A 92 -15.28 18.61 -4.46
N LYS A 93 -16.50 19.14 -4.67
CA LYS A 93 -17.58 18.44 -5.40
C LYS A 93 -17.18 17.96 -6.81
N ALA A 94 -16.27 18.68 -7.46
CA ALA A 94 -15.75 18.31 -8.78
C ALA A 94 -14.76 17.13 -8.74
N SER A 95 -14.31 16.71 -7.56
CA SER A 95 -13.38 15.60 -7.42
C SER A 95 -14.03 14.29 -7.88
N PRO A 96 -13.36 13.46 -8.70
CA PRO A 96 -13.87 12.14 -9.06
C PRO A 96 -14.01 11.22 -7.85
N ASN A 97 -13.40 11.55 -6.71
CA ASN A 97 -13.51 10.83 -5.45
C ASN A 97 -14.43 11.53 -4.43
N PHE A 98 -15.25 12.52 -4.84
CA PHE A 98 -16.20 13.17 -3.94
C PHE A 98 -17.24 12.16 -3.41
N VAL A 99 -17.63 12.30 -2.14
CA VAL A 99 -18.60 11.42 -1.46
C VAL A 99 -19.95 11.37 -2.19
N ALA A 100 -20.48 10.16 -2.39
CA ALA A 100 -21.80 9.93 -2.95
C ALA A 100 -22.39 8.59 -2.45
N PRO A 101 -23.72 8.44 -2.39
CA PRO A 101 -24.36 7.19 -2.00
C PRO A 101 -23.93 6.01 -2.89
N GLY A 102 -23.64 4.86 -2.27
CA GLY A 102 -23.21 3.65 -2.98
C GLY A 102 -21.82 3.72 -3.63
N LYS A 103 -21.14 4.87 -3.56
CA LYS A 103 -19.82 5.05 -4.17
C LYS A 103 -18.74 4.40 -3.31
N MET A 104 -17.91 3.58 -3.97
CA MET A 104 -16.74 3.00 -3.31
C MET A 104 -15.63 4.06 -3.17
N PRO A 105 -15.01 4.19 -1.99
CA PRO A 105 -13.85 5.05 -1.79
C PRO A 105 -12.66 4.63 -2.66
N ARG A 106 -11.87 5.60 -3.12
CA ARG A 106 -10.56 5.32 -3.72
C ARG A 106 -9.67 4.57 -2.72
N SER A 107 -8.99 3.52 -3.21
CA SER A 107 -8.07 2.69 -2.44
C SER A 107 -6.63 2.90 -2.89
N THR A 108 -5.69 2.77 -1.95
CA THR A 108 -4.24 2.73 -2.19
C THR A 108 -3.69 1.30 -2.29
N MET A 109 -4.51 0.29 -2.03
CA MET A 109 -4.12 -1.12 -2.09
C MET A 109 -3.80 -1.52 -3.54
N CYS A 110 -2.60 -2.08 -3.76
CA CYS A 110 -2.21 -2.65 -5.06
C CYS A 110 -1.59 -4.06 -4.91
N PRO A 111 -2.40 -5.09 -4.55
CA PRO A 111 -1.95 -6.46 -4.77
C PRO A 111 -1.57 -6.62 -6.25
N THR A 112 -0.44 -7.25 -6.56
CA THR A 112 0.12 -7.25 -7.91
C THR A 112 0.65 -8.63 -8.26
N ILE A 113 0.26 -9.13 -9.44
CA ILE A 113 0.80 -10.35 -10.05
C ILE A 113 1.45 -9.95 -11.38
N VAL A 114 2.76 -10.17 -11.48
CA VAL A 114 3.55 -9.97 -12.69
C VAL A 114 3.66 -11.29 -13.43
N LEU A 115 3.34 -11.25 -14.72
CA LEU A 115 3.47 -12.36 -15.64
C LEU A 115 4.68 -12.17 -16.54
N LYS A 116 5.37 -13.26 -16.84
CA LYS A 116 6.40 -13.36 -17.85
C LYS A 116 5.98 -14.43 -18.84
N GLN A 117 5.73 -14.02 -20.09
CA GLN A 117 5.19 -14.92 -21.13
C GLN A 117 3.89 -15.62 -20.67
N ASP A 118 2.94 -14.81 -20.18
CA ASP A 118 1.63 -15.25 -19.65
C ASP A 118 1.66 -16.20 -18.44
N LYS A 119 2.84 -16.46 -17.87
CA LYS A 119 3.01 -17.28 -16.67
C LYS A 119 3.35 -16.40 -15.46
N PRO A 120 2.77 -16.66 -14.27
CA PRO A 120 3.15 -15.95 -13.05
C PRO A 120 4.65 -16.02 -12.81
N TRP A 121 5.23 -14.87 -12.50
CA TRP A 121 6.66 -14.74 -12.22
C TRP A 121 6.92 -14.09 -10.87
N LEU A 122 6.22 -13.00 -10.56
CA LEU A 122 6.34 -12.32 -9.26
C LEU A 122 4.94 -12.00 -8.74
N VAL A 123 4.70 -12.29 -7.47
CA VAL A 123 3.48 -11.92 -6.74
C VAL A 123 3.92 -11.03 -5.60
N VAL A 124 3.36 -9.82 -5.50
CA VAL A 124 3.83 -8.81 -4.54
C VAL A 124 2.71 -7.90 -4.09
N GLY A 125 2.77 -7.53 -2.81
CA GLY A 125 1.98 -6.44 -2.28
C GLY A 125 2.48 -6.03 -0.90
N ALA A 126 1.92 -4.94 -0.40
CA ALA A 126 2.30 -4.38 0.87
C ALA A 126 1.10 -3.72 1.58
N PRO A 127 1.12 -3.64 2.92
CA PRO A 127 0.36 -2.68 3.69
C PRO A 127 1.10 -1.34 3.81
N GLY A 128 0.40 -0.28 4.22
CA GLY A 128 1.03 1.02 4.49
C GLY A 128 0.29 2.27 3.96
N GLY A 129 -1.01 2.21 3.67
CA GLY A 129 -1.76 3.37 3.17
C GLY A 129 -1.17 3.95 1.87
N GLN A 130 -0.95 5.26 1.80
CA GLN A 130 -0.40 5.94 0.60
C GLN A 130 0.99 5.43 0.19
N ARG A 131 1.73 4.77 1.09
CA ARG A 131 3.05 4.21 0.80
C ARG A 131 2.98 2.90 0.02
N ILE A 132 1.81 2.24 -0.03
CA ILE A 132 1.64 0.94 -0.71
C ILE A 132 2.10 1.01 -2.18
N PRO A 133 1.60 1.95 -3.03
CA PRO A 133 2.01 2.00 -4.43
C PRO A 133 3.51 2.31 -4.61
N THR A 134 4.07 3.21 -3.80
CA THR A 134 5.51 3.54 -3.89
C THR A 134 6.39 2.38 -3.45
N THR A 135 5.97 1.62 -2.44
CA THR A 135 6.70 0.41 -2.00
C THR A 135 6.66 -0.66 -3.08
N VAL A 136 5.47 -0.98 -3.62
CA VAL A 136 5.34 -1.98 -4.68
C VAL A 136 6.15 -1.55 -5.93
N LEU A 137 6.10 -0.28 -6.31
CA LEU A 137 6.90 0.23 -7.44
C LEU A 137 8.41 0.02 -7.21
N GLN A 138 8.93 0.34 -6.03
CA GLN A 138 10.34 0.14 -5.71
C GLN A 138 10.74 -1.34 -5.83
N ILE A 139 9.91 -2.27 -5.33
CA ILE A 139 10.17 -3.71 -5.47
C ILE A 139 10.13 -4.15 -6.94
N LEU A 140 9.18 -3.65 -7.72
CA LEU A 140 9.11 -3.96 -9.15
C LEU A 140 10.35 -3.47 -9.89
N LEU A 141 10.81 -2.25 -9.66
CA LEU A 141 12.02 -1.71 -10.28
C LEU A 141 13.26 -2.52 -9.87
N ASP A 142 13.42 -2.82 -8.58
CA ASP A 142 14.55 -3.59 -8.08
C ASP A 142 14.62 -4.99 -8.68
N THR A 143 13.48 -5.68 -8.76
CA THR A 143 13.42 -7.05 -9.28
C THR A 143 13.45 -7.14 -10.81
N ILE A 144 12.78 -6.22 -11.51
CA ILE A 144 12.64 -6.26 -12.97
C ILE A 144 13.79 -5.55 -13.67
N ASP A 145 14.04 -4.29 -13.29
CA ASP A 145 14.98 -3.42 -14.03
C ASP A 145 16.41 -3.57 -13.50
N PHE A 146 16.57 -3.71 -12.18
CA PHE A 146 17.89 -3.89 -11.55
C PHE A 146 18.26 -5.36 -11.32
N ALA A 147 17.35 -6.30 -11.63
CA ALA A 147 17.55 -7.74 -11.51
C ALA A 147 18.07 -8.18 -10.12
N ARG A 148 17.70 -7.45 -9.07
CA ARG A 148 18.07 -7.78 -7.69
C ARG A 148 17.28 -9.00 -7.21
N PRO A 149 17.88 -9.87 -6.38
CA PRO A 149 17.14 -10.93 -5.69
C PRO A 149 15.94 -10.36 -4.92
N LEU A 150 14.85 -11.14 -4.83
CA LEU A 150 13.61 -10.67 -4.19
C LEU A 150 13.82 -10.27 -2.72
N GLU A 151 14.62 -11.05 -1.98
CA GLU A 151 14.93 -10.76 -0.58
C GLU A 151 15.73 -9.47 -0.41
N GLU A 152 16.73 -9.24 -1.26
CA GLU A 152 17.48 -7.99 -1.29
C GLU A 152 16.60 -6.79 -1.65
N SER A 153 15.70 -6.97 -2.62
CA SER A 153 14.75 -5.92 -3.03
C SER A 153 13.80 -5.55 -1.90
N ILE A 154 13.32 -6.53 -1.13
CA ILE A 154 12.42 -6.30 0.01
C ILE A 154 13.16 -5.66 1.17
N THR A 155 14.39 -6.08 1.45
CA THR A 155 15.19 -5.55 2.57
C THR A 155 15.88 -4.22 2.24
N ALA A 156 15.98 -3.85 0.96
CA ALA A 156 16.46 -2.55 0.52
C ALA A 156 15.69 -1.40 1.19
N ARG A 157 16.38 -0.28 1.38
CA ARG A 157 15.83 0.92 2.02
C ARG A 157 14.84 1.61 1.09
N ARG A 158 13.73 2.07 1.65
CA ARG A 158 12.63 2.68 0.89
C ARG A 158 12.55 4.18 1.06
N PHE A 159 11.97 4.84 0.07
CA PHE A 159 11.57 6.23 0.16
C PHE A 159 10.11 6.41 -0.27
N HIS A 160 9.49 7.52 0.11
CA HIS A 160 8.12 7.86 -0.26
C HIS A 160 7.99 9.35 -0.53
N LEU A 161 7.42 9.70 -1.69
CA LEU A 161 7.06 11.09 -1.97
C LEU A 161 5.76 11.40 -1.23
N ARG A 162 5.86 12.24 -0.20
CA ARG A 162 4.76 12.52 0.69
C ARG A 162 3.89 13.64 0.12
N ARG A 163 2.59 13.36 0.06
CA ARG A 163 1.60 14.38 -0.25
C ARG A 163 1.59 15.46 0.84
N PRO A 164 1.53 16.75 0.48
CA PRO A 164 1.35 17.83 1.47
C PRO A 164 0.08 17.65 2.28
N THR A 165 0.23 17.75 3.60
CA THR A 165 -0.85 17.61 4.59
C THR A 165 -1.41 18.94 5.08
N SER A 166 -0.86 20.04 4.60
CA SER A 166 -1.40 21.38 4.85
C SER A 166 -1.03 22.29 3.68
N ARG A 167 -1.75 23.41 3.53
CA ARG A 167 -1.41 24.43 2.52
C ARG A 167 -0.03 25.05 2.71
N SER A 168 0.48 25.01 3.95
CA SER A 168 1.82 25.48 4.30
C SER A 168 2.93 24.47 4.02
N GLU A 169 2.58 23.21 3.74
CA GLU A 169 3.57 22.18 3.48
C GLU A 169 3.97 22.17 1.99
N PRO A 170 5.28 22.12 1.67
CA PRO A 170 5.72 22.15 0.29
C PRO A 170 5.38 20.84 -0.46
N GLY A 171 5.12 20.96 -1.77
CA GLY A 171 4.74 19.85 -2.66
C GLY A 171 5.81 18.79 -2.90
N ASN A 172 7.05 19.08 -2.55
CA ASN A 172 8.25 18.29 -2.81
C ASN A 172 8.85 17.75 -1.51
N HIS A 173 8.04 17.01 -0.75
CA HIS A 173 8.48 16.31 0.44
C HIS A 173 8.79 14.84 0.10
N ILE A 174 9.95 14.35 0.51
CA ILE A 174 10.33 12.95 0.44
C ILE A 174 10.73 12.40 1.81
N ASP A 175 10.08 11.33 2.24
CA ASP A 175 10.48 10.58 3.43
C ASP A 175 11.48 9.50 3.04
N LEU A 176 12.58 9.41 3.78
CA LEU A 176 13.64 8.42 3.60
C LEU A 176 13.63 7.46 4.78
N GLU A 177 13.79 6.17 4.51
CA GLU A 177 13.96 5.19 5.57
C GLU A 177 15.24 5.41 6.39
N ASN A 178 15.24 4.98 7.65
CA ASN A 178 16.45 5.04 8.44
C ASN A 178 17.62 4.31 7.76
N GLY A 179 18.79 4.95 7.75
CA GLY A 179 20.03 4.39 7.22
C GLY A 179 20.34 4.75 5.76
N PHE A 180 19.54 5.60 5.11
CA PHE A 180 20.06 6.38 3.97
C PHE A 180 21.27 7.21 4.45
N SER A 181 22.27 7.39 3.59
CA SER A 181 23.40 8.26 3.91
C SER A 181 22.95 9.72 3.99
N THR A 182 23.62 10.52 4.82
CA THR A 182 23.35 11.96 4.93
C THR A 182 23.53 12.66 3.58
N ALA A 183 24.51 12.23 2.78
CA ALA A 183 24.76 12.75 1.44
C ALA A 183 23.55 12.62 0.49
N VAL A 184 22.70 11.60 0.65
CA VAL A 184 21.49 11.47 -0.17
C VAL A 184 20.46 12.53 0.22
N ALA A 185 20.25 12.75 1.52
CA ALA A 185 19.34 13.80 2.00
C ALA A 185 19.84 15.19 1.57
N GLU A 186 21.12 15.47 1.73
CA GLU A 186 21.76 16.73 1.33
C GLU A 186 21.66 16.98 -0.19
N ASP A 187 21.89 15.96 -1.03
CA ASP A 187 21.71 16.08 -2.49
C ASP A 187 20.25 16.39 -2.86
N LEU A 188 19.28 15.73 -2.22
CA LEU A 188 17.86 15.99 -2.43
C LEU A 188 17.49 17.43 -2.02
N GLU A 189 17.98 17.88 -0.86
CA GLU A 189 17.79 19.24 -0.36
C GLU A 189 18.41 20.29 -1.29
N SER A 190 19.59 20.03 -1.84
CA SER A 190 20.24 20.92 -2.82
C SER A 190 19.41 21.09 -4.11
N ARG A 191 18.58 20.09 -4.43
CA ARG A 191 17.64 20.10 -5.57
C ARG A 191 16.26 20.65 -5.20
N GLY A 192 16.13 21.17 -3.98
CA GLY A 192 14.94 21.83 -3.46
C GLY A 192 13.95 20.91 -2.74
N TRP A 193 14.21 19.61 -2.61
CA TRP A 193 13.33 18.71 -1.88
C TRP A 193 13.43 18.94 -0.38
N LYS A 194 12.32 18.76 0.33
CA LYS A 194 12.35 18.56 1.78
C LYS A 194 12.55 17.07 2.05
N ALA A 195 13.76 16.68 2.45
CA ALA A 195 14.08 15.28 2.79
C ALA A 195 13.91 15.05 4.30
N GLU A 196 13.14 14.04 4.68
CA GLU A 196 12.94 13.67 6.08
C GLU A 196 13.37 12.21 6.32
N VAL A 197 14.48 12.01 7.03
CA VAL A 197 14.90 10.67 7.44
C VAL A 197 14.07 10.23 8.64
N ARG A 198 13.30 9.16 8.47
CA ARG A 198 12.42 8.60 9.50
C ARG A 198 13.23 7.86 10.56
N LYS A 199 12.71 7.81 11.78
CA LYS A 199 13.40 7.15 12.89
C LYS A 199 13.32 5.63 12.76
N PRO A 200 14.33 4.88 13.27
CA PRO A 200 14.25 3.44 13.37
C PRO A 200 12.99 2.99 14.14
N GLY A 201 12.40 1.86 13.73
CA GLY A 201 11.26 1.25 14.42
C GLY A 201 9.91 1.90 14.12
N GLU A 202 9.85 2.96 13.32
CA GLU A 202 8.59 3.48 12.80
C GLU A 202 8.07 2.53 11.71
N PHE A 203 6.90 1.90 11.91
CA PHE A 203 6.24 0.99 10.95
C PHE A 203 5.71 1.70 9.67
N TYR A 204 6.42 2.72 9.23
CA TYR A 204 6.05 3.70 8.21
C TYR A 204 6.10 3.11 6.80
N PHE A 205 7.21 2.50 6.40
CA PHE A 205 7.45 2.03 5.03
C PHE A 205 6.79 0.69 4.66
N GLY A 206 5.76 0.29 5.42
CA GLY A 206 5.01 -0.94 5.18
C GLY A 206 5.80 -2.22 5.47
N ALA A 207 5.23 -3.36 5.09
CA ALA A 207 5.87 -4.68 5.17
C ALA A 207 5.43 -5.57 4.00
N VAL A 208 6.33 -5.80 3.05
CA VAL A 208 6.03 -6.56 1.83
C VAL A 208 5.88 -8.05 2.14
N ASN A 209 4.86 -8.69 1.56
CA ASN A 209 4.85 -10.14 1.38
C ASN A 209 4.86 -10.42 -0.13
N ALA A 210 5.75 -11.29 -0.58
CA ALA A 210 5.93 -11.57 -1.99
C ALA A 210 6.40 -13.01 -2.24
N ALA A 211 6.26 -13.45 -3.48
CA ALA A 211 6.82 -14.72 -3.96
C ALA A 211 7.30 -14.59 -5.41
N VAL A 212 8.41 -15.24 -5.73
CA VAL A 212 8.94 -15.34 -7.10
C VAL A 212 8.99 -16.80 -7.55
N PHE A 213 8.61 -17.04 -8.82
CA PHE A 213 8.73 -18.33 -9.48
C PHE A 213 10.09 -18.42 -10.18
N ASN A 214 10.92 -19.36 -9.75
CA ASN A 214 12.28 -19.53 -10.24
C ASN A 214 12.33 -20.41 -11.50
N ALA A 215 13.42 -20.29 -12.25
CA ALA A 215 13.61 -21.05 -13.49
C ALA A 215 13.77 -22.56 -13.26
N ASP A 216 14.19 -22.97 -12.06
CA ASP A 216 14.33 -24.37 -11.64
C ASP A 216 13.00 -25.00 -11.19
N GLY A 217 11.90 -24.24 -11.23
CA GLY A 217 10.57 -24.67 -10.82
C GLY A 217 10.27 -24.48 -9.33
N THR A 218 11.24 -23.99 -8.54
CA THR A 218 11.00 -23.65 -7.13
C THR A 218 10.28 -22.31 -6.99
N ILE A 219 9.68 -22.07 -5.82
CA ILE A 219 9.07 -20.79 -5.46
C ILE A 219 9.79 -20.26 -4.23
N THR A 220 10.24 -19.01 -4.30
CA THR A 220 10.83 -18.31 -3.15
C THR A 220 9.81 -17.33 -2.59
N GLY A 221 9.26 -17.64 -1.42
CA GLY A 221 8.42 -16.72 -0.63
C GLY A 221 9.28 -15.87 0.30
N VAL A 222 9.00 -14.56 0.38
CA VAL A 222 9.71 -13.62 1.25
C VAL A 222 8.70 -12.75 2.00
N ALA A 223 8.92 -12.62 3.30
CA ALA A 223 8.16 -11.72 4.16
C ALA A 223 9.08 -10.70 4.82
N ASP A 224 8.69 -9.43 4.72
CA ASP A 224 9.44 -8.29 5.23
C ASP A 224 9.44 -8.24 6.76
N GLN A 225 10.65 -8.15 7.32
CA GLN A 225 10.90 -8.14 8.76
C GLN A 225 10.70 -6.78 9.43
N ARG A 226 10.32 -5.74 8.66
CA ARG A 226 9.89 -4.45 9.23
C ARG A 226 8.63 -4.58 10.10
N ARG A 227 7.86 -5.65 9.94
CA ARG A 227 6.74 -6.05 10.81
C ARG A 227 6.90 -7.54 11.14
N THR A 228 5.88 -8.13 11.77
CA THR A 228 5.85 -9.55 12.16
C THR A 228 5.53 -10.49 10.98
N GLY A 229 6.06 -10.23 9.78
CA GLY A 229 5.82 -11.04 8.60
C GLY A 229 6.54 -12.39 8.67
N SER A 230 5.95 -13.42 8.05
CA SER A 230 6.59 -14.73 7.89
C SER A 230 6.26 -15.33 6.52
N ALA A 231 7.18 -16.14 6.01
CA ALA A 231 7.02 -16.91 4.78
C ALA A 231 7.40 -18.37 5.06
N GLY A 232 6.68 -19.31 4.47
CA GLY A 232 6.92 -20.74 4.60
C GLY A 232 6.26 -21.51 3.47
N GLY A 233 6.79 -22.70 3.19
CA GLY A 233 6.32 -23.60 2.13
C GLY A 233 7.00 -24.96 2.29
N ASP A 234 6.49 -25.95 1.57
CA ASP A 234 6.90 -27.36 1.60
C ASP A 234 7.37 -27.89 0.25
#